data_AF-A0A1V9Z492-F1
#
_entry.id   AF-A0A1V9Z492-F1
#
_cell.length_a   1.000
_cell.length_b   1.000
_cell.length_c   1.000
_cell.angle_alpha   90.00
_cell.angle_beta   90.00
_cell.angle_gamma   90.00
#
_symmetry.space_group_name_H-M   'P 1'
#
loop_
_entity.id
_entity.type
_entity.pdbx_description
1 polymer ?
#
loop_
_entity_poly.entity_id
_entity_poly.type
_entity_poly.pdbx_seq_one_letter_code
_entity_poly.pdbx_strand_id
1 'polypeptide(L)'
;MMMSRLTAPRRMMMQTRGFRQGKTLKFTENKQHHGVEAVLYADNSKPMMLVGKIASAGILGLIPVALALSPSALNTPVDYALGVLIPVHAHVSMNAVLSDYIPKVHQLPFRLSALAGSAAFFLGLLVVNVNGVGITESVKTIWREAPKKEAH
;
A
#
# COMPACT_ATOMS: atom_id res chain seq x y z
N MET A 1 -49.96 -66.19 -1.45
CA MET A 1 -49.93 -65.19 -2.55
C MET A 1 -50.30 -63.83 -1.95
N MET A 2 -49.71 -62.74 -2.45
CA MET A 2 -49.90 -61.30 -2.08
C MET A 2 -48.97 -60.69 -1.01
N MET A 3 -47.76 -60.39 -1.49
CA MET A 3 -47.14 -59.04 -1.58
C MET A 3 -46.93 -58.19 -0.32
N SER A 4 -45.70 -58.31 0.18
CA SER A 4 -44.76 -57.26 0.61
C SER A 4 -45.18 -55.81 0.32
N ARG A 5 -45.24 -55.00 1.39
CA ARG A 5 -45.04 -53.54 1.31
C ARG A 5 -43.85 -53.18 2.20
N LEU A 6 -42.69 -53.10 1.57
CA LEU A 6 -41.49 -52.50 2.16
C LEU A 6 -41.75 -51.01 2.40
N THR A 7 -41.84 -50.61 3.66
CA THR A 7 -41.84 -49.21 4.10
C THR A 7 -40.44 -48.64 3.87
N ALA A 8 -40.29 -47.77 2.87
CA ALA A 8 -39.06 -47.06 2.59
C ALA A 8 -38.64 -46.16 3.78
N PRO A 9 -37.35 -46.11 4.16
CA PRO A 9 -36.89 -45.18 5.18
C PRO A 9 -36.99 -43.75 4.64
N ARG A 10 -37.72 -42.92 5.39
CA ARG A 10 -37.86 -41.48 5.18
C ARG A 10 -36.45 -40.87 5.16
N ARG A 11 -35.97 -40.44 3.98
CA ARG A 11 -34.74 -39.66 3.84
C ARG A 11 -34.79 -38.50 4.85
N MET A 12 -33.94 -38.54 5.88
CA MET A 12 -33.59 -37.33 6.60
C MET A 12 -32.96 -36.40 5.56
N MET A 13 -33.66 -35.31 5.23
CA MET A 13 -33.01 -34.19 4.56
C MET A 13 -31.88 -33.75 5.49
N MET A 14 -30.66 -34.12 5.11
CA MET A 14 -29.43 -33.56 5.65
C MET A 14 -29.57 -32.06 5.44
N GLN A 15 -29.89 -31.35 6.51
CA GLN A 15 -30.03 -29.90 6.53
C GLN A 15 -28.66 -29.38 6.12
N THR A 16 -28.51 -29.08 4.83
CA THR A 16 -27.30 -28.46 4.29
C THR A 16 -27.09 -27.24 5.16
N ARG A 17 -25.95 -27.19 5.86
CA ARG A 17 -25.54 -26.01 6.61
C ARG A 17 -25.50 -24.88 5.59
N GLY A 18 -26.60 -24.15 5.48
CA GLY A 18 -26.67 -22.96 4.66
C GLY A 18 -25.49 -22.12 5.11
N PHE A 19 -24.58 -21.87 4.19
CA PHE A 19 -23.56 -20.86 4.38
C PHE A 19 -24.33 -19.61 4.76
N ARG A 20 -24.41 -19.28 6.05
CA ARG A 20 -25.04 -18.04 6.49
C ARG A 20 -24.25 -16.99 5.72
N GLN A 21 -24.90 -16.34 4.77
CA GLN A 21 -24.52 -15.01 4.32
C GLN A 21 -24.71 -14.10 5.53
N GLY A 22 -23.90 -14.30 6.58
CA GLY A 22 -23.62 -13.26 7.53
C GLY A 22 -23.12 -12.11 6.68
N LYS A 23 -23.68 -10.92 6.90
CA LYS A 23 -23.11 -9.67 6.38
C LYS A 23 -21.61 -9.82 6.58
N THR A 24 -20.84 -9.77 5.49
CA THR A 24 -19.39 -9.80 5.59
C THR A 24 -19.03 -8.80 6.68
N LEU A 25 -18.35 -9.25 7.73
CA LEU A 25 -17.74 -8.33 8.68
C LEU A 25 -16.69 -7.59 7.86
N LYS A 26 -17.12 -6.54 7.16
CA LYS A 26 -16.24 -5.62 6.49
C LYS A 26 -15.45 -4.97 7.61
N PHE A 27 -14.24 -5.49 7.82
CA PHE A 27 -13.29 -4.94 8.79
C PHE A 27 -13.04 -3.45 8.53
N THR A 28 -13.18 -3.02 7.27
CA THR A 28 -13.22 -1.63 6.84
C THR A 28 -14.64 -1.25 6.41
N GLU A 29 -15.36 -0.55 7.28
CA GLU A 29 -16.50 0.24 6.83
C GLU A 29 -15.92 1.37 5.98
N ASN A 30 -15.89 1.20 4.65
CA ASN A 30 -15.44 2.21 3.67
C ASN A 30 -16.25 3.49 3.83
N LYS A 31 -15.92 4.27 4.85
CA LYS A 31 -16.50 5.57 5.13
C LYS A 31 -16.02 6.50 4.04
N GLN A 32 -16.93 7.32 3.53
CA GLN A 32 -16.55 8.39 2.61
C GLN A 32 -15.94 9.51 3.44
N HIS A 33 -14.73 9.29 3.92
CA HIS A 33 -13.92 10.36 4.48
C HIS A 33 -13.52 11.29 3.34
N HIS A 34 -13.71 12.58 3.55
CA HIS A 34 -13.39 13.65 2.61
C HIS A 34 -12.36 14.60 3.24
N GLY A 35 -11.60 15.30 2.39
CA GLY A 35 -10.61 16.28 2.84
C GLY A 35 -9.50 15.66 3.69
N VAL A 36 -9.12 16.34 4.78
CA VAL A 36 -8.01 15.94 5.67
C VAL A 36 -8.27 14.60 6.35
N GLU A 37 -9.53 14.31 6.68
CA GLU A 37 -9.90 13.04 7.31
C GLU A 37 -9.64 11.85 6.36
N ALA A 38 -9.79 12.05 5.04
CA ALA A 38 -9.47 11.03 4.05
C ALA A 38 -8.00 10.62 4.08
N VAL A 39 -7.11 11.59 4.32
CA VAL A 39 -5.66 11.39 4.42
C VAL A 39 -5.32 10.73 5.76
N LEU A 40 -5.89 11.20 6.87
CA LEU A 40 -5.63 10.62 8.19
C LEU A 40 -6.13 9.16 8.31
N TYR A 41 -7.22 8.85 7.61
CA TYR A 41 -7.79 7.49 7.51
C TYR A 41 -7.63 6.91 6.10
N ALA A 42 -6.40 6.98 5.56
CA ALA A 42 -6.09 6.63 4.18
C ALA A 42 -6.42 5.18 3.79
N ASP A 43 -6.35 4.25 4.73
CA ASP A 43 -6.68 2.83 4.54
C ASP A 43 -8.19 2.56 4.46
N ASN A 44 -9.01 3.50 4.94
CA ASN A 44 -10.47 3.35 4.99
C ASN A 44 -11.22 4.32 4.06
N SER A 45 -10.50 5.22 3.38
CA SER A 45 -11.10 6.12 2.40
C SER A 45 -10.95 5.58 0.98
N LYS A 46 -12.08 5.44 0.26
CA LYS A 46 -12.12 5.02 -1.15
C LYS A 46 -11.15 5.81 -2.05
N PRO A 47 -11.09 7.16 -1.98
CA PRO A 47 -10.16 7.91 -2.83
C PRO A 47 -8.70 7.61 -2.51
N MET A 48 -8.30 7.55 -1.24
CA MET A 48 -6.89 7.26 -0.89
C MET A 48 -6.50 5.83 -1.23
N MET A 49 -7.41 4.86 -1.09
CA MET A 49 -7.14 3.51 -1.56
C MET A 49 -6.92 3.45 -3.07
N LEU A 50 -7.66 4.23 -3.86
CA LEU A 50 -7.43 4.33 -5.30
C LEU A 50 -6.07 4.97 -5.61
N VAL A 51 -5.75 6.09 -4.94
CA VAL A 51 -4.45 6.76 -5.05
C VAL A 51 -3.31 5.82 -4.68
N GLY A 52 -3.44 5.04 -3.60
CA GLY A 52 -2.46 4.05 -3.19
C GLY A 52 -2.24 2.96 -4.24
N LYS A 53 -3.30 2.48 -4.90
CA LYS A 53 -3.18 1.51 -6.01
C LYS A 53 -2.46 2.10 -7.22
N ILE A 54 -2.79 3.33 -7.59
CA ILE A 54 -2.11 4.04 -8.68
C ILE A 54 -0.63 4.23 -8.33
N ALA A 55 -0.32 4.61 -7.09
CA ALA A 55 1.05 4.75 -6.63
C ALA A 55 1.82 3.42 -6.69
N SER A 56 1.23 2.32 -6.22
CA SER A 56 1.85 0.99 -6.34
C SER A 56 2.15 0.60 -7.79
N ALA A 57 1.17 0.79 -8.70
CA ALA A 57 1.34 0.47 -10.11
C ALA A 57 2.39 1.38 -10.78
N GLY A 58 2.40 2.66 -10.43
CA GLY A 58 3.41 3.62 -10.91
C GLY A 58 4.81 3.27 -10.43
N ILE A 59 5.00 2.93 -9.15
CA ILE A 59 6.29 2.48 -8.61
C ILE A 59 6.76 1.22 -9.35
N LEU A 60 5.89 0.23 -9.52
CA LEU A 60 6.20 -1.01 -10.24
C LEU A 60 6.73 -0.74 -11.66
N GLY A 61 6.12 0.20 -12.38
CA GLY A 61 6.54 0.57 -13.73
C GLY A 61 7.79 1.46 -13.76
N LEU A 62 7.95 2.37 -12.80
CA LEU A 62 9.04 3.35 -12.81
C LEU A 62 10.37 2.81 -12.29
N ILE A 63 10.37 1.80 -11.41
CA ILE A 63 11.61 1.19 -10.92
C ILE A 63 12.52 0.69 -12.07
N PRO A 64 12.06 -0.16 -13.02
CA PRO A 64 12.93 -0.61 -14.11
C PRO A 64 13.37 0.53 -15.02
N VAL A 65 12.51 1.53 -15.23
CA VAL A 65 12.85 2.74 -16.02
C VAL A 65 13.96 3.53 -15.32
N ALA A 66 13.87 3.72 -14.01
CA ALA A 66 14.88 4.39 -13.21
C ALA A 66 16.24 3.67 -13.30
N LEU A 67 16.21 2.33 -13.20
CA LEU A 67 17.40 1.51 -13.36
C LEU A 67 17.99 1.55 -14.77
N ALA A 68 17.18 1.71 -15.82
CA ALA A 68 17.68 1.83 -17.18
C ALA A 68 18.27 3.23 -17.47
N LEU A 69 17.68 4.29 -16.90
CA LEU A 69 18.03 5.66 -17.26
C LEU A 69 19.17 6.26 -16.43
N SER A 70 19.34 5.95 -15.14
CA SER A 70 20.42 6.60 -14.37
C SER A 70 21.82 6.05 -14.76
N PRO A 71 22.87 6.90 -14.91
CA PRO A 71 22.99 8.30 -14.51
C PRO A 71 22.69 9.32 -15.65
N SER A 72 21.56 9.22 -16.33
CA SER A 72 21.15 10.21 -17.35
C SER A 72 20.31 11.34 -16.75
N ALA A 73 20.40 12.54 -17.34
CA ALA A 73 19.49 13.65 -17.05
C ALA A 73 18.02 13.30 -17.32
N LEU A 74 17.75 12.34 -18.21
CA LEU A 74 16.41 11.81 -18.48
C LEU A 74 15.80 11.08 -17.26
N ASN A 75 16.60 10.74 -16.25
CA ASN A 75 16.13 10.14 -15.01
C ASN A 75 15.47 11.15 -14.06
N THR A 76 15.75 12.45 -14.21
CA THR A 76 15.26 13.51 -13.31
C THR A 76 13.72 13.50 -13.15
N PRO A 77 12.89 13.41 -14.21
CA PRO A 77 11.45 13.33 -14.06
C PRO A 77 10.99 12.04 -13.34
N VAL A 78 11.73 10.95 -13.53
CA VAL A 78 11.45 9.66 -12.87
C VAL A 78 11.74 9.77 -11.38
N ASP A 79 12.84 10.43 -11.00
CA ASP A 79 13.19 10.72 -9.61
C ASP A 79 12.11 11.57 -8.91
N TYR A 80 11.59 12.61 -9.56
CA TYR A 80 10.49 13.40 -9.01
C TYR A 80 9.20 12.59 -8.87
N ALA A 81 8.85 11.78 -9.87
CA ALA A 81 7.67 10.92 -9.81
C ALA A 81 7.77 9.91 -8.66
N LEU A 82 8.89 9.18 -8.58
CA LEU A 82 9.17 8.24 -7.48
C LEU A 82 9.21 8.95 -6.12
N GLY A 83 9.75 10.17 -6.06
CA GLY A 83 9.77 11.00 -4.85
C GLY A 83 8.39 11.34 -4.29
N VAL A 84 7.34 11.34 -5.12
CA VAL A 84 5.93 11.50 -4.69
C VAL A 84 5.27 10.15 -4.45
N LEU A 85 5.41 9.22 -5.39
CA LEU A 85 4.68 7.95 -5.36
C LEU A 85 5.10 7.08 -4.16
N ILE A 86 6.40 7.04 -3.84
CA ILE A 86 6.91 6.22 -2.73
C ILE A 86 6.32 6.66 -1.38
N PRO A 87 6.38 7.95 -0.98
CA PRO A 87 5.73 8.40 0.25
C PRO A 87 4.22 8.18 0.27
N VAL A 88 3.52 8.39 -0.86
CA VAL A 88 2.07 8.16 -0.96
C VAL A 88 1.73 6.69 -0.74
N HIS A 89 2.42 5.77 -1.42
CA HIS A 89 2.26 4.34 -1.24
C HIS A 89 2.56 3.94 0.22
N ALA A 90 3.66 4.43 0.78
CA ALA A 90 4.05 4.16 2.16
C ALA A 90 3.00 4.67 3.16
N HIS A 91 2.42 5.85 2.94
CA HIS A 91 1.42 6.43 3.84
C HIS A 91 0.12 5.61 3.89
N VAL A 92 -0.41 5.22 2.72
CA VAL A 92 -1.64 4.39 2.66
C VAL A 92 -1.39 3.02 3.29
N SER A 93 -0.26 2.38 2.97
CA SER A 93 0.10 1.06 3.51
C SER A 93 0.38 1.11 5.01
N MET A 94 1.03 2.17 5.51
CA MET A 94 1.28 2.33 6.95
C MET A 94 -0.03 2.45 7.72
N ASN A 95 -1.01 3.20 7.22
CA ASN A 95 -2.32 3.30 7.88
C ASN A 95 -3.03 1.94 7.98
N ALA A 96 -2.84 1.04 7.02
CA ALA A 96 -3.35 -0.34 7.11
C ALA A 96 -2.64 -1.12 8.22
N VAL A 97 -1.31 -1.01 8.32
CA VAL A 97 -0.53 -1.61 9.43
C VAL A 97 -1.00 -1.08 10.78
N LEU A 98 -1.23 0.23 10.92
CA LEU A 98 -1.74 0.81 12.16
C LEU A 98 -3.13 0.25 12.51
N SER A 99 -4.01 0.05 11.53
CA SER A 99 -5.32 -0.55 11.73
C SER A 99 -5.25 -2.00 12.24
N ASP A 100 -4.27 -2.76 11.77
CA ASP A 100 -4.12 -4.18 12.12
C ASP A 100 -3.57 -4.37 13.54
N TYR A 101 -2.63 -3.52 13.97
CA TYR A 101 -1.88 -3.74 15.21
C TYR A 101 -2.24 -2.81 16.37
N ILE A 102 -2.87 -1.66 16.11
CA ILE A 102 -3.16 -0.68 17.16
C ILE A 102 -4.65 -0.72 17.52
N PRO A 103 -5.00 -0.90 18.81
CA PRO A 103 -6.38 -0.83 19.26
C PRO A 103 -7.05 0.49 18.87
N LYS A 104 -8.30 0.45 18.42
CA LYS A 104 -9.04 1.62 17.87
C LYS A 104 -8.98 2.86 18.77
N VAL A 105 -9.02 2.67 20.09
CA VAL A 105 -8.96 3.75 21.09
C VAL A 105 -7.63 4.53 21.09
N HIS A 106 -6.56 3.93 20.58
CA HIS A 106 -5.23 4.52 20.54
C HIS A 106 -4.78 4.89 19.13
N GLN A 107 -5.56 4.62 18.07
CA GLN A 107 -5.09 4.79 16.68
C GLN A 107 -4.79 6.23 16.28
N LEU A 108 -5.53 7.21 16.80
CA LEU A 108 -5.42 8.61 16.38
C LEU A 108 -3.99 9.19 16.51
N PRO A 109 -3.31 9.13 17.68
CA PRO A 109 -1.94 9.66 17.81
C PRO A 109 -0.96 8.99 16.86
N PHE A 110 -1.09 7.68 16.62
CA PHE A 110 -0.22 6.97 15.70
C PHE A 110 -0.49 7.34 14.24
N ARG A 111 -1.75 7.54 13.85
CA ARG A 111 -2.10 8.02 12.50
C ARG A 111 -1.57 9.43 12.23
N LEU A 112 -1.65 10.31 13.23
CA LEU A 112 -1.02 11.63 13.15
C LEU A 112 0.50 11.55 13.04
N SER A 113 1.13 10.64 13.80
CA SER A 113 2.58 10.41 13.70
C SER A 113 2.98 9.85 12.32
N ALA A 114 2.17 8.97 11.75
CA ALA A 114 2.39 8.44 10.41
C ALA A 114 2.22 9.52 9.34
N LEU A 115 1.25 10.44 9.49
CA LEU A 115 1.11 11.59 8.62
C LEU A 115 2.32 12.52 8.69
N ALA A 116 2.78 12.85 9.90
CA ALA A 116 3.98 13.66 10.10
C ALA A 116 5.22 12.97 9.50
N GLY A 117 5.38 11.66 9.73
CA GLY A 117 6.46 10.85 9.16
C GLY A 117 6.41 10.80 7.64
N SER A 118 5.23 10.66 7.03
CA SER A 118 5.07 10.69 5.57
C SER A 118 5.39 12.06 4.97
N ALA A 119 5.01 13.15 5.65
CA ALA A 119 5.36 14.50 5.23
C ALA A 119 6.87 14.74 5.30
N ALA A 120 7.51 14.35 6.41
CA ALA A 120 8.96 14.42 6.57
C ALA A 120 9.69 13.57 5.52
N PHE A 121 9.17 12.37 5.24
CA PHE A 121 9.74 11.49 4.22
C PHE A 121 9.65 12.09 2.82
N PHE A 122 8.47 12.63 2.44
CA PHE A 122 8.30 13.34 1.18
C PHE A 122 9.25 14.53 1.04
N LEU A 123 9.34 15.38 2.07
CA LEU A 123 10.24 16.53 2.05
C LEU A 123 11.71 16.09 1.96
N GLY A 124 12.09 15.01 2.65
CA GLY A 124 13.43 14.44 2.55
C GLY A 124 13.78 13.99 1.14
N LEU A 125 12.88 13.26 0.47
CA LEU A 125 13.08 12.85 -0.93
C LEU A 125 13.09 14.05 -1.89
N LEU A 126 12.25 15.05 -1.63
CA LEU A 126 12.24 16.27 -2.42
C LEU A 126 13.57 17.02 -2.32
N VAL A 127 14.13 17.16 -1.12
CA VAL A 127 15.45 17.77 -0.90
C VAL A 127 16.54 17.01 -1.64
N VAL A 128 16.53 15.67 -1.61
CA VAL A 128 17.49 14.84 -2.37
C VAL A 128 17.35 15.04 -3.87
N ASN A 129 16.14 15.20 -4.39
CA ASN A 129 15.90 15.41 -5.83
C ASN A 129 16.22 16.83 -6.31
N VAL A 130 16.04 17.85 -5.45
CA VAL A 130 16.28 19.26 -5.81
C VAL A 130 17.74 19.64 -5.63
N ASN A 131 18.35 19.27 -4.50
CA ASN A 131 19.71 19.70 -4.13
C ASN A 131 20.77 18.62 -4.35
N GLY A 132 20.37 17.37 -4.56
CA GLY A 132 21.26 16.23 -4.72
C GLY A 132 21.26 15.67 -6.14
N VAL A 133 21.86 14.48 -6.29
CA VAL A 133 21.97 13.76 -7.58
C VAL A 133 20.67 13.04 -7.99
N GLY A 134 19.61 13.14 -7.19
CA GLY A 134 18.37 12.37 -7.38
C GLY A 134 18.40 11.04 -6.63
N ILE A 135 17.21 10.56 -6.26
CA ILE A 135 17.05 9.34 -5.44
C ILE A 135 17.59 8.08 -6.14
N THR A 136 17.40 7.92 -7.44
CA THR A 136 17.87 6.72 -8.16
C THR A 136 19.38 6.66 -8.24
N GLU A 137 20.03 7.78 -8.55
CA GLU A 137 21.50 7.83 -8.60
C GLU A 137 22.11 7.69 -7.22
N SER A 138 21.46 8.26 -6.19
CA SER A 138 21.84 8.05 -4.80
C SER A 138 21.81 6.57 -4.41
N VAL A 139 20.81 5.81 -4.87
CA VAL A 139 20.76 4.36 -4.63
C VAL A 139 21.80 3.61 -5.45
N LYS A 140 21.96 3.92 -6.75
CA LYS A 140 22.92 3.22 -7.60
C LYS A 140 24.37 3.45 -7.21
N THR A 141 24.71 4.63 -6.70
CA THR A 141 26.07 4.94 -6.25
C THR A 141 26.49 4.05 -5.07
N ILE A 142 25.55 3.61 -4.22
CA ILE A 142 25.81 2.62 -3.16
C ILE A 142 26.20 1.25 -3.75
N TRP A 143 25.69 0.91 -4.93
CA TRP A 143 25.95 -0.37 -5.60
C TRP A 143 27.11 -0.34 -6.60
N ARG A 144 27.68 0.83 -6.92
CA ARG A 144 28.88 0.93 -7.75
C ARG A 144 30.12 0.73 -6.90
N GLU A 145 31.18 0.20 -7.51
CA GLU A 145 32.49 0.16 -6.85
C GLU A 145 32.92 1.58 -6.48
N ALA A 146 33.54 1.72 -5.30
CA ALA A 146 34.12 2.99 -4.90
C ALA A 146 35.09 3.47 -5.98
N PRO A 147 35.09 4.77 -6.32
CA PRO A 147 36.02 5.30 -7.30
C PRO A 147 37.45 4.92 -6.88
N LYS A 148 38.21 4.33 -7.81
CA LYS A 148 39.63 4.02 -7.56
C LYS A 148 40.31 5.31 -7.14
N LYS A 149 40.94 5.32 -5.97
CA LYS A 149 41.78 6.46 -5.58
C LYS A 149 42.88 6.56 -6.62
N GLU A 150 42.88 7.64 -7.40
CA GLU A 150 44.00 8.00 -8.25
C GLU A 150 45.23 8.09 -7.33
N ALA A 151 46.21 7.21 -7.57
CA ALA A 151 47.48 7.24 -6.86
C ALA A 151 48.25 8.45 -7.40
N HIS A 152 48.11 9.58 -6.71
CA HIS A 152 48.96 10.76 -6.90
C HIS A 152 50.35 10.52 -6.30
#